data_AF-A0A3A5MKQ9-F1
#
_entry.id   AF-A0A3A5MKQ9-F1
#
_cell.length_a   1.000
_cell.length_b   1.000
_cell.length_c   1.000
_cell.angle_alpha   90.00
_cell.angle_beta   90.00
_cell.angle_gamma   90.00
#
_symmetry.space_group_name_H-M   'P 1'
#
loop_
_entity.id
_entity.type
_entity.pdbx_description
1 polymer ?
#
loop_
_entity_poly.entity_id
_entity_poly.type
_entity_poly.pdbx_seq_one_letter_code
_entity_poly.pdbx_strand_id
1 'polypeptide(L)'
;MDKNEIKQILAEEIASELAMPADQIDDQASFMRLGISSVQALKVVNRLRKRIEMDINPVVIFEFKTIDDIAEHLAEEAEDLETSYAFAAVPRLIEGPDQTDNHRRGPLK
;
A
#
# COMPACT_ATOMS: atom_id res chain seq x y z
N MET A 1 -6.20 0.11 1.42
CA MET A 1 -6.62 1.05 0.35
C MET A 1 -7.05 0.23 -0.86
N ASP A 2 -8.10 0.59 -1.59
CA ASP A 2 -8.61 -0.27 -2.69
C ASP A 2 -8.04 0.09 -4.07
N LYS A 3 -8.07 -0.88 -5.02
CA LYS A 3 -7.57 -0.72 -6.40
C LYS A 3 -8.19 0.49 -7.12
N ASN A 4 -9.48 0.75 -6.93
CA ASN A 4 -10.17 1.83 -7.65
C ASN A 4 -9.72 3.20 -7.16
N GLU A 5 -9.48 3.34 -5.85
CA GLU A 5 -8.94 4.55 -5.24
C GLU A 5 -7.53 4.84 -5.77
N ILE A 6 -6.65 3.83 -5.81
CA ILE A 6 -5.30 3.97 -6.37
C ILE A 6 -5.37 4.38 -7.84
N LYS A 7 -6.24 3.74 -8.61
CA LYS A 7 -6.43 4.01 -10.03
C LYS A 7 -6.87 5.45 -10.27
N GLN A 8 -7.83 5.95 -9.49
CA GLN A 8 -8.30 7.33 -9.59
C GLN A 8 -7.17 8.32 -9.29
N ILE A 9 -6.43 8.12 -8.20
CA ILE A 9 -5.32 9.00 -7.83
C ILE A 9 -4.25 9.00 -8.93
N LEU A 10 -3.87 7.82 -9.43
CA LEU A 10 -2.88 7.71 -10.50
C LEU A 10 -3.34 8.40 -11.79
N ALA A 11 -4.61 8.25 -12.17
CA ALA A 11 -5.18 8.94 -13.32
C ALA A 11 -5.16 10.46 -13.15
N GLU A 12 -5.47 10.99 -11.95
CA GLU A 12 -5.37 12.42 -11.64
C GLU A 12 -3.92 12.94 -11.76
N GLU A 13 -2.94 12.18 -11.25
CA GLU A 13 -1.52 12.56 -11.32
C GLU A 13 -0.99 12.58 -12.76
N ILE A 14 -1.45 11.64 -13.59
CA ILE A 14 -1.14 11.56 -15.03
C ILE A 14 -1.79 12.73 -15.78
N ALA A 15 -3.07 12.97 -15.53
CA ALA A 15 -3.84 14.06 -16.13
C ALA A 15 -3.20 15.42 -15.84
N SER A 16 -2.73 15.62 -14.60
CA SER A 16 -2.00 16.81 -14.20
C SER A 16 -0.65 16.96 -14.92
N GLU A 17 0.09 15.86 -15.16
CA GLU A 17 1.37 15.92 -15.89
C GLU A 17 1.17 16.20 -17.39
N LEU A 18 0.06 15.73 -17.95
CA LEU A 18 -0.31 15.91 -19.36
C LEU A 18 -1.12 17.19 -19.62
N ALA A 19 -1.49 17.93 -18.58
CA ALA A 19 -2.34 19.11 -18.64
C ALA A 19 -3.67 18.83 -19.37
N MET A 20 -4.31 17.71 -19.03
CA MET A 20 -5.59 17.30 -19.60
C MET A 20 -6.59 16.86 -18.53
N PRO A 21 -7.88 16.73 -18.86
CA PRO A 21 -8.89 16.22 -17.93
C PRO A 21 -8.67 14.75 -17.54
N ALA A 22 -8.91 14.39 -16.28
CA ALA A 22 -8.70 13.02 -15.77
C ALA A 22 -9.67 11.99 -16.37
N ASP A 23 -10.88 12.42 -16.77
CA ASP A 23 -11.88 11.60 -17.46
C ASP A 23 -11.48 11.22 -18.90
N GLN A 24 -10.42 11.82 -19.45
CA GLN A 24 -9.84 11.47 -20.74
C GLN A 24 -8.69 10.46 -20.63
N ILE A 25 -8.30 10.08 -19.42
CA ILE A 25 -7.24 9.09 -19.20
C ILE A 25 -7.84 7.69 -19.34
N ASP A 26 -7.40 6.96 -20.38
CA ASP A 26 -7.68 5.54 -20.57
C ASP A 26 -6.81 4.72 -19.60
N ASP A 27 -7.44 4.07 -18.62
CA ASP A 27 -6.75 3.29 -17.59
C ASP A 27 -6.13 1.99 -18.11
N GLN A 28 -6.58 1.51 -19.27
CA GLN A 28 -6.00 0.39 -20.01
C GLN A 28 -4.93 0.83 -21.02
N ALA A 29 -4.70 2.15 -21.15
CA ALA A 29 -3.64 2.64 -22.00
C ALA A 29 -2.28 2.49 -21.35
N SER A 30 -1.29 2.17 -22.19
CA SER A 30 0.08 2.22 -21.74
C SER A 30 0.55 3.66 -21.57
N PHE A 31 1.51 3.90 -20.66
CA PHE A 31 2.13 5.22 -20.51
C PHE A 31 2.66 5.79 -21.83
N MET A 32 3.27 4.95 -22.67
CA MET A 32 3.73 5.35 -24.00
C MET A 32 2.57 5.77 -24.92
N ARG A 33 1.44 5.06 -24.89
CA ARG A 33 0.24 5.43 -25.66
C ARG A 33 -0.39 6.74 -25.19
N LEU A 34 -0.35 7.00 -23.88
CA LEU A 34 -0.81 8.25 -23.28
C LEU A 34 0.13 9.44 -23.57
N GLY A 35 1.29 9.20 -24.19
CA GLY A 35 2.28 10.24 -24.46
C GLY A 35 3.14 10.62 -23.24
N ILE A 36 3.15 9.78 -22.21
CA ILE A 36 4.02 9.97 -21.04
C ILE A 36 5.45 9.55 -21.38
N SER A 37 6.41 10.47 -21.18
CA SER A 37 7.84 10.16 -21.20
C SER A 37 8.32 9.51 -19.89
N SER A 38 9.48 8.86 -19.90
CA SER A 38 10.04 8.21 -18.70
C SER A 38 10.26 9.19 -17.53
N VAL A 39 10.66 10.43 -17.82
CA VAL A 39 10.84 11.47 -16.79
C VAL A 39 9.50 11.88 -16.17
N GLN A 40 8.45 11.98 -16.99
CA GLN A 40 7.09 12.27 -16.53
C GLN A 40 6.54 11.12 -15.69
N ALA A 41 6.73 9.87 -16.11
CA ALA A 41 6.32 8.69 -15.34
C ALA A 41 6.98 8.63 -13.95
N LEU A 42 8.28 8.93 -13.87
CA LEU A 42 8.98 9.03 -12.58
C LEU A 42 8.40 10.13 -11.68
N LYS A 43 8.03 11.29 -12.24
CA LYS A 43 7.37 12.35 -11.47
C LYS A 43 6.01 11.91 -10.94
N VAL A 44 5.19 11.28 -11.78
CA VAL A 44 3.89 10.74 -11.42
C VAL A 44 4.01 9.76 -10.25
N VAL A 45 4.92 8.79 -10.32
CA VAL A 45 5.11 7.83 -9.21
C VAL A 45 5.62 8.50 -7.95
N ASN A 46 6.54 9.46 -8.05
CA ASN A 46 6.99 10.20 -6.88
C ASN A 46 5.88 11.02 -6.22
N ARG A 47 4.89 11.50 -6.98
CA ARG A 47 3.71 12.18 -6.43
C ARG A 47 2.72 11.19 -5.84
N LEU A 48 2.45 10.08 -6.54
CA LEU A 48 1.60 9.00 -6.05
C LEU A 48 2.10 8.48 -4.70
N ARG A 49 3.40 8.17 -4.59
CA ARG A 49 4.08 7.73 -3.37
C ARG A 49 3.76 8.63 -2.17
N LYS A 50 3.85 9.94 -2.37
CA LYS A 50 3.58 10.94 -1.33
C LYS A 50 2.10 11.04 -0.98
N ARG A 51 1.22 10.81 -1.96
CA ARG A 51 -0.22 10.99 -1.82
C ARG A 51 -0.89 9.80 -1.14
N ILE A 52 -0.34 8.60 -1.31
CA ILE A 52 -0.87 7.35 -0.72
C ILE A 52 -0.04 6.87 0.47
N GLU A 53 1.02 7.59 0.82
CA GLU A 53 1.92 7.29 1.95
C GLU A 53 2.54 5.88 1.93
N MET A 54 2.70 5.28 0.74
CA MET A 54 3.36 3.99 0.52
C MET A 54 4.72 4.17 -0.13
N ASP A 55 5.71 3.34 0.20
CA ASP A 55 7.02 3.35 -0.48
C ASP A 55 6.98 2.54 -1.78
N ILE A 56 6.68 3.21 -2.89
CA ILE A 56 6.54 2.59 -4.21
C ILE A 56 7.89 2.53 -4.92
N ASN A 57 8.41 1.35 -5.25
CA ASN A 57 9.63 1.24 -6.08
C ASN A 57 9.37 1.83 -7.49
N PRO A 58 10.12 2.85 -7.96
CA PRO A 58 9.90 3.43 -9.28
C PRO A 58 10.08 2.46 -10.44
N VAL A 59 10.70 1.29 -10.22
CA VAL A 59 10.82 0.21 -11.21
C VAL A 59 9.44 -0.29 -11.66
N VAL A 60 8.40 -0.17 -10.81
CA VAL A 60 7.01 -0.54 -11.09
C VAL A 60 6.49 0.04 -12.41
N ILE A 61 6.89 1.26 -12.80
CA ILE A 61 6.41 1.88 -14.06
C ILE A 61 6.91 1.18 -15.32
N PHE A 62 7.99 0.41 -15.19
CA PHE A 62 8.63 -0.29 -16.30
C PHE A 62 8.14 -1.74 -16.37
N GLU A 63 7.77 -2.32 -15.24
CA GLU A 63 7.22 -3.68 -15.15
C GLU A 63 5.74 -3.71 -15.54
N PHE A 64 4.99 -2.69 -15.13
CA PHE A 64 3.55 -2.57 -15.35
C PHE A 64 3.25 -1.50 -16.38
N LYS A 65 2.46 -1.86 -17.39
CA LYS A 65 2.32 -1.05 -18.59
C LYS A 65 1.19 -0.04 -18.48
N THR A 66 0.15 -0.36 -17.73
CA THR A 66 -1.09 0.42 -17.65
C THR A 66 -1.35 0.94 -16.23
N ILE A 67 -2.33 1.84 -16.10
CA ILE A 67 -2.77 2.38 -14.82
C ILE A 67 -3.42 1.26 -14.00
N ASP A 68 -4.22 0.40 -14.65
CA ASP A 68 -4.90 -0.71 -13.99
C ASP A 68 -3.92 -1.73 -13.41
N ASP A 69 -2.87 -2.08 -14.15
CA ASP A 69 -1.82 -3.01 -13.70
C ASP A 69 -1.10 -2.48 -12.44
N ILE A 70 -0.74 -1.19 -12.43
CA ILE A 70 -0.07 -0.56 -11.28
C ILE A 70 -1.02 -0.49 -10.09
N ALA A 71 -2.28 -0.13 -10.32
CA ALA A 71 -3.27 -0.02 -9.26
C ALA A 71 -3.56 -1.39 -8.61
N GLU A 72 -3.59 -2.46 -9.40
CA GLU A 72 -3.72 -3.83 -8.91
C GLU A 72 -2.55 -4.22 -8.03
N HIS A 73 -1.32 -4.05 -8.53
CA HIS A 73 -0.12 -4.40 -7.79
C HIS A 73 -0.01 -3.64 -6.44
N LEU A 74 -0.29 -2.33 -6.45
CA LEU A 74 -0.23 -1.53 -5.22
C LEU A 74 -1.35 -1.86 -4.23
N ALA A 75 -2.53 -2.27 -4.71
CA ALA A 75 -3.60 -2.73 -3.83
C ALA A 75 -3.21 -4.03 -3.12
N GLU A 76 -2.62 -4.98 -3.85
CA GLU A 76 -2.08 -6.22 -3.28
C GLU A 76 -0.97 -5.94 -2.25
N GLU A 77 -0.03 -5.04 -2.55
CA GLU A 77 1.02 -4.66 -1.59
C GLU A 77 0.45 -4.01 -0.32
N ALA A 78 -0.61 -3.20 -0.45
CA ALA A 78 -1.27 -2.59 0.70
C ALA A 78 -1.95 -3.65 1.59
N GLU A 79 -2.61 -4.65 1.00
CA GLU A 79 -3.22 -5.76 1.72
C GLU A 79 -2.18 -6.66 2.41
N ASP A 80 -1.04 -6.92 1.75
CA ASP A 80 0.06 -7.69 2.32
C ASP A 80 0.71 -6.96 3.51
N LEU A 81 0.89 -5.64 3.42
CA LEU A 81 1.37 -4.83 4.54
C LEU A 81 0.39 -4.86 5.71
N GLU A 82 -0.91 -4.68 5.47
CA GLU A 82 -1.95 -4.76 6.50
C GLU A 82 -1.98 -6.15 7.17
N THR A 83 -1.83 -7.22 6.38
CA THR A 83 -1.78 -8.61 6.88
C THR A 83 -0.52 -8.89 7.70
N SER A 84 0.64 -8.42 7.23
CA SER A 84 1.92 -8.54 7.92
C SER A 84 1.92 -7.82 9.27
N TYR A 85 1.41 -6.59 9.32
CA TYR A 85 1.26 -5.84 10.57
C TYR A 85 0.20 -6.47 11.49
N ALA A 86 -0.93 -6.95 10.98
CA ALA A 86 -1.94 -7.63 11.78
C ALA A 86 -1.40 -8.91 12.45
N PHE A 87 -0.56 -9.68 11.75
CA PHE A 87 0.08 -10.87 12.31
C PHE A 87 1.20 -10.53 13.31
N ALA A 88 1.97 -9.47 13.04
CA ALA A 88 3.03 -8.98 13.94
C ALA A 88 2.49 -8.28 15.20
N ALA A 89 1.28 -7.70 15.12
CA ALA A 89 0.66 -6.94 16.20
C ALA A 89 -0.10 -7.80 17.22
N VAL A 90 -0.14 -9.13 17.10
CA VAL A 90 -0.67 -10.00 18.17
C VAL A 90 0.28 -9.91 19.37
N PRO A 91 -0.10 -9.28 20.49
CA PRO A 91 0.70 -9.37 21.71
C PRO A 91 0.54 -10.81 22.20
N ARG A 92 1.65 -11.47 22.54
CA ARG A 92 1.62 -12.72 23.33
C ARG A 92 1.00 -12.42 24.71
N LEU A 93 -0.33 -12.36 24.79
CA LEU A 93 -1.11 -12.36 26.03
C LEU A 93 -1.75 -13.74 26.22
N ILE A 94 -0.91 -14.77 26.17
CA ILE A 94 -1.21 -16.05 26.80
C ILE A 94 -0.06 -16.28 27.78
N GLU A 95 -0.09 -15.56 28.89
CA GLU A 95 0.57 -16.05 30.10
C GLU A 95 -0.30 -17.20 30.62
N GLY A 96 0.35 -18.36 30.81
CA GLY A 96 -0.28 -19.64 31.10
C GLY A 96 -0.98 -19.70 32.46
N PRO A 97 -1.60 -20.85 32.77
CA PRO A 97 -2.51 -20.99 33.91
C PRO A 97 -1.80 -20.73 35.24
N ASP A 98 -2.47 -19.89 36.04
CA ASP A 98 -2.29 -19.68 37.47
C ASP A 98 -1.99 -21.00 38.21
N GLN A 99 -0.73 -21.19 38.60
CA GLN A 99 -0.30 -22.19 39.57
C GLN A 99 0.84 -21.65 40.44
N THR A 100 0.48 -21.03 41.56
CA THR A 100 1.15 -21.29 42.84
C THR A 100 0.11 -21.45 43.94
N ASP A 101 -0.56 -22.61 43.95
CA ASP A 101 -0.74 -23.32 45.21
C ASP A 101 0.65 -23.72 45.71
N ASN A 102 1.05 -23.18 46.87
CA ASN A 102 1.72 -23.88 47.97
C ASN A 102 2.41 -22.86 48.89
N HIS A 103 1.92 -22.70 50.12
CA HIS A 103 2.66 -23.07 51.34
C HIS A 103 1.82 -22.78 52.60
N ARG A 104 1.38 -23.86 53.24
CA ARG A 104 1.04 -23.88 54.68
C ARG A 104 2.23 -23.34 55.49
N ARG A 105 1.99 -22.45 56.47
CA ARG A 105 2.38 -22.56 57.92
C ARG A 105 2.35 -21.20 58.65
N GLY A 106 1.45 -21.09 59.65
CA GLY A 106 1.60 -20.32 60.91
C GLY A 106 1.50 -18.79 60.87
N PRO A 107 0.90 -18.17 61.91
CA PRO A 107 1.80 -17.74 62.99
C PRO A 107 1.34 -18.17 64.40
N LEU A 108 2.34 -18.29 65.27
CA LEU A 108 2.23 -18.43 66.72
C LEU A 108 1.78 -17.09 67.33
N LYS A 109 0.62 -17.07 68.01
CA LYS A 109 0.41 -16.53 69.37
C LYS A 109 -1.04 -16.70 69.80
#